data_AF-A0A3C0KDQ4-F1
#
_entry.id   AF-A0A3C0KDQ4-F1
#
_cell.length_a   1.000
_cell.length_b   1.000
_cell.length_c   1.000
_cell.angle_alpha   90.00
_cell.angle_beta   90.00
_cell.angle_gamma   90.00
#
_symmetry.space_group_name_H-M   'P 1'
#
loop_
_entity.id
_entity.type
_entity.pdbx_description
1 polymer ?
#
loop_
_entity_poly.entity_id
_entity_poly.type
_entity_poly.pdbx_seq_one_letter_code
_entity_poly.pdbx_strand_id
1 'polypeptide(L)'
;QGIAADRLLVTPAPFNTVLWRLVAITPSHYHEGYHSLLDRDPTIRWLAHDRGPALIGQHANDAPVARLAAFTQGFYRLRETPDGRLHITDLRMGQEPDYIFNFDVGPVDAVGTEPPSFRASRPDTDRALAWLWQRLWGADLLPMGAALANDDDVR
;
A
#
# COMPACT_ATOMS: atom_id res chain seq x y z
N GLN A 1 13.32 -14.54 -2.57
CA GLN A 1 12.02 -15.20 -2.81
C GLN A 1 11.42 -14.81 -4.18
N GLY A 2 12.13 -15.02 -5.31
CA GLY A 2 11.55 -15.00 -6.67
C GLY A 2 10.97 -13.68 -7.25
N ILE A 3 10.71 -12.65 -6.44
CA ILE A 3 10.15 -11.37 -6.92
C ILE A 3 11.26 -10.54 -7.57
N ALA A 4 11.15 -10.30 -8.87
CA ALA A 4 11.98 -9.35 -9.61
C ALA A 4 11.41 -7.93 -9.43
N ALA A 5 11.78 -7.28 -8.33
CA ALA A 5 11.29 -5.95 -7.99
C ALA A 5 12.13 -4.85 -8.66
N ASP A 6 11.47 -3.86 -9.23
CA ASP A 6 12.11 -2.64 -9.75
C ASP A 6 12.61 -1.76 -8.61
N ARG A 7 11.88 -1.78 -7.49
CA ARG A 7 12.14 -0.96 -6.30
C ARG A 7 11.76 -1.73 -5.04
N LEU A 8 12.51 -1.51 -3.97
CA LEU A 8 12.22 -2.05 -2.64
C LEU A 8 12.33 -0.92 -1.61
N LEU A 9 11.30 -0.75 -0.82
CA LEU A 9 11.29 0.09 0.37
C LEU A 9 11.30 -0.79 1.61
N VAL A 10 12.15 -0.46 2.58
CA VAL A 10 12.23 -1.13 3.87
C VAL A 10 12.18 -0.07 4.96
N THR A 11 11.16 -0.12 5.80
CA THR A 11 10.92 0.87 6.85
C THR A 11 10.51 0.19 8.14
N PRO A 12 10.87 0.72 9.32
CA PRO A 12 10.29 0.24 10.57
C PRO A 12 8.76 0.41 10.54
N ALA A 13 8.05 -0.56 11.11
CA ALA A 13 6.63 -0.43 11.37
C ALA A 13 6.38 0.64 12.45
N PRO A 14 5.16 1.20 12.54
CA PRO A 14 4.87 2.26 13.50
C PRO A 14 5.23 1.90 14.95
N PHE A 15 5.70 2.90 15.69
CA PHE A 15 5.99 2.84 17.13
C PHE A 15 7.13 1.91 17.58
N ASN A 16 7.92 1.35 16.67
CA ASN A 16 9.01 0.43 17.06
C ASN A 16 10.13 0.35 16.00
N THR A 17 11.21 -0.37 16.33
CA THR A 17 12.34 -0.67 15.42
C THR A 17 12.60 -2.17 15.27
N VAL A 18 11.67 -3.02 15.74
CA VAL A 18 11.80 -4.49 15.77
C VAL A 18 11.09 -5.12 14.58
N LEU A 19 9.92 -4.61 14.23
CA LEU A 19 9.13 -5.03 13.08
C LEU A 19 9.43 -4.10 11.90
N TRP A 20 9.76 -4.70 10.77
CA TRP A 20 10.09 -4.01 9.54
C TRP A 20 9.04 -4.32 8.48
N ARG A 21 8.53 -3.28 7.83
CA ARG A 21 7.66 -3.37 6.66
C ARG A 21 8.49 -3.27 5.40
N LEU A 22 8.15 -4.11 4.43
CA LEU A 22 8.77 -4.16 3.11
C LEU A 22 7.71 -3.90 2.04
N VAL A 23 8.04 -3.05 1.08
CA VAL A 23 7.21 -2.80 -0.12
C VAL A 23 8.06 -2.98 -1.35
N ALA A 24 7.76 -4.02 -2.13
CA ALA A 24 8.41 -4.27 -3.40
C ALA A 24 7.51 -3.85 -4.56
N ILE A 25 8.01 -3.03 -5.47
CA ILE A 25 7.28 -2.57 -6.65
C ILE A 25 7.68 -3.41 -7.86
N THR A 26 6.68 -3.82 -8.62
CA THR A 26 6.83 -4.42 -9.95
C THR A 26 6.05 -3.58 -10.97
N PRO A 27 6.13 -3.89 -12.28
CA PRO A 27 5.36 -3.18 -13.28
C PRO A 27 3.84 -3.28 -13.09
N SER A 28 3.32 -4.42 -12.61
CA SER A 28 1.88 -4.66 -12.47
C SER A 28 1.38 -4.63 -11.03
N HIS A 29 2.19 -5.03 -10.07
CA HIS A 29 1.80 -5.16 -8.67
C HIS A 29 2.76 -4.43 -7.74
N TYR A 30 2.30 -4.18 -6.52
CA TYR A 30 3.21 -4.02 -5.39
C TYR A 30 3.01 -5.19 -4.43
N HIS A 31 4.06 -5.53 -3.70
CA HIS A 31 4.05 -6.59 -2.72
C HIS A 31 4.36 -6.01 -1.35
N GLU A 32 3.52 -6.32 -0.38
CA GLU A 32 3.75 -5.98 1.03
C GLU A 32 4.24 -7.20 1.79
N GLY A 33 5.25 -7.00 2.62
CA GLY A 33 5.81 -8.03 3.47
C GLY A 33 6.22 -7.44 4.82
N TYR A 34 6.34 -8.31 5.81
CA TYR A 34 6.76 -7.92 7.15
C TYR A 34 7.80 -8.90 7.67
N HIS A 35 8.76 -8.37 8.42
CA HIS A 35 9.80 -9.14 9.08
C HIS A 35 10.04 -8.59 10.49
N SER A 36 9.92 -9.45 11.50
CA SER A 36 10.32 -9.14 12.86
C SER A 36 11.71 -9.70 13.15
N LEU A 37 12.53 -8.95 13.90
CA LEU A 37 13.77 -9.48 14.47
C LEU A 37 13.54 -10.68 15.42
N LEU A 38 12.30 -10.91 15.84
CA LEU A 38 11.89 -12.05 16.68
C LEU A 38 11.28 -13.21 15.88
N ASP A 39 11.21 -13.11 14.55
CA ASP A 39 10.74 -14.21 13.70
C ASP A 39 11.67 -15.43 13.82
N ARG A 40 11.09 -16.63 13.94
CA ARG A 40 11.86 -17.89 14.01
C ARG A 40 12.50 -18.27 12.67
N ASP A 41 11.88 -17.87 11.56
CA ASP A 41 12.34 -18.10 10.20
C ASP A 41 12.37 -16.75 9.47
N PRO A 42 13.48 -16.35 8.81
CA PRO A 42 13.55 -15.11 8.05
C PRO A 42 12.75 -15.14 6.72
N THR A 43 11.90 -16.13 6.48
CA THR A 43 11.02 -16.14 5.30
C THR A 43 9.92 -15.08 5.40
N ILE A 44 9.84 -14.22 4.38
CA ILE A 44 8.84 -13.15 4.33
C ILE A 44 7.58 -13.67 3.62
N ARG A 45 6.42 -13.51 4.25
CA ARG A 45 5.13 -13.71 3.57
C ARG A 45 4.76 -12.45 2.81
N TRP A 46 4.80 -12.55 1.48
CA TRP A 46 4.42 -11.46 0.58
C TRP A 46 2.95 -11.52 0.24
N LEU A 47 2.27 -10.39 0.33
CA LEU A 47 0.92 -10.18 -0.20
C LEU A 47 1.01 -9.27 -1.43
N ALA A 48 0.50 -9.74 -2.56
CA ALA A 48 0.48 -8.97 -3.79
C ALA A 48 -0.81 -8.15 -3.89
N HIS A 49 -0.66 -6.91 -4.37
CA HIS A 49 -1.76 -5.99 -4.62
C HIS A 49 -1.61 -5.39 -6.00
N ASP A 50 -2.73 -5.22 -6.70
CA ASP A 50 -2.75 -4.56 -7.99
C ASP A 50 -2.29 -3.10 -7.85
N ARG A 51 -1.38 -2.69 -8.74
CA ARG A 51 -0.86 -1.33 -8.80
C ARG A 51 -1.66 -0.45 -9.76
N GLY A 52 -2.55 -1.05 -10.55
CA GLY A 52 -3.32 -0.37 -11.60
C GLY A 52 -2.48 -0.10 -12.86
N PRO A 53 -1.80 -1.09 -13.45
CA PRO A 53 -0.90 -0.86 -14.58
C PRO A 53 -1.60 -0.27 -15.81
N ALA A 54 -2.87 -0.61 -16.05
CA ALA A 54 -3.67 -0.03 -17.13
C ALA A 54 -3.90 1.47 -16.93
N LEU A 55 -4.32 1.86 -15.71
CA LEU A 55 -4.51 3.26 -15.34
C LEU A 55 -3.18 4.03 -15.38
N ILE A 56 -2.08 3.40 -14.95
CA ILE A 56 -0.74 4.01 -15.03
C ILE A 56 -0.38 4.25 -16.49
N GLY A 57 -0.57 3.27 -17.37
CA GLY A 57 -0.30 3.43 -18.80
C GLY A 57 -1.13 4.55 -19.44
N GLN A 58 -2.39 4.72 -19.02
CA GLN A 58 -3.29 5.73 -19.54
C GLN A 58 -2.98 7.14 -19.00
N HIS A 59 -2.68 7.28 -17.71
CA HIS A 59 -2.64 8.56 -17.01
C HIS A 59 -1.25 9.02 -16.58
N ALA A 60 -0.17 8.26 -16.83
CA ALA A 60 1.18 8.61 -16.38
C ALA A 60 1.65 10.01 -16.84
N ASN A 61 1.12 10.49 -17.97
CA ASN A 61 1.47 11.80 -18.54
C ASN A 61 0.56 12.94 -18.06
N ASP A 62 -0.53 12.64 -17.34
CA ASP A 62 -1.40 13.66 -16.77
C ASP A 62 -0.64 14.40 -15.67
N ALA A 63 -0.62 15.73 -15.74
CA ALA A 63 0.18 16.58 -14.85
C ALA A 63 0.04 16.26 -13.35
N PRO A 64 -1.17 16.03 -12.76
CA PRO A 64 -1.28 15.68 -11.36
C PRO A 64 -0.69 14.28 -11.04
N VAL A 65 -0.89 13.30 -11.92
CA VAL A 65 -0.39 11.93 -11.75
C VAL A 65 1.13 11.91 -11.87
N ALA A 66 1.70 12.54 -12.91
CA ALA A 66 3.15 12.63 -13.12
C ALA A 66 3.86 13.28 -11.91
N ARG A 67 3.29 14.36 -11.38
CA ARG A 67 3.83 15.07 -10.20
C ARG A 67 3.82 14.18 -8.96
N LEU A 68 2.72 13.50 -8.69
CA LEU A 68 2.58 12.63 -7.52
C LEU A 68 3.42 11.36 -7.66
N ALA A 69 3.54 10.79 -8.87
CA ALA A 69 4.46 9.68 -9.16
C ALA A 69 5.92 10.05 -8.89
N ALA A 70 6.34 11.27 -9.27
CA ALA A 70 7.67 11.79 -8.96
C ALA A 70 7.85 12.00 -7.46
N PHE A 71 6.87 12.57 -6.76
CA PHE A 71 6.90 12.76 -5.31
C PHE A 71 7.05 11.44 -4.53
N THR A 72 6.34 10.39 -4.96
CA THR A 72 6.39 9.05 -4.35
C THR A 72 7.61 8.24 -4.76
N GLN A 73 8.45 8.75 -5.67
CA GLN A 73 9.63 8.06 -6.20
C GLN A 73 9.29 6.67 -6.80
N GLY A 74 8.09 6.55 -7.37
CA GLY A 74 7.59 5.31 -7.96
C GLY A 74 6.84 4.37 -7.00
N PHE A 75 6.75 4.70 -5.71
CA PHE A 75 5.98 3.94 -4.71
C PHE A 75 4.53 4.42 -4.67
N TYR A 76 3.78 4.17 -5.74
CA TYR A 76 2.37 4.52 -5.82
C TYR A 76 1.56 3.46 -6.55
N ARG A 77 0.26 3.45 -6.28
CA ARG A 77 -0.77 2.75 -7.07
C ARG A 77 -1.78 3.75 -7.61
N LEU A 78 -2.41 3.38 -8.72
CA LEU A 78 -3.62 4.03 -9.21
C LEU A 78 -4.81 3.11 -9.03
N ARG A 79 -5.94 3.68 -8.62
CA ARG A 79 -7.21 2.96 -8.51
C ARG A 79 -8.35 3.85 -8.96
N GLU A 80 -9.21 3.29 -9.79
CA GLU A 80 -10.50 3.89 -10.10
C GLU A 80 -11.49 3.52 -9.00
N THR A 81 -12.24 4.50 -8.52
CA THR A 81 -13.31 4.31 -7.56
C THR A 81 -14.62 3.92 -8.25
N PRO A 82 -15.59 3.32 -7.53
CA PRO A 82 -16.90 2.99 -8.12
C PRO A 82 -17.67 4.19 -8.70
N ASP A 83 -17.37 5.42 -8.24
CA ASP A 83 -17.91 6.68 -8.76
C ASP A 83 -17.10 7.27 -9.93
N GLY A 84 -16.18 6.50 -10.52
CA GLY A 84 -15.44 6.88 -11.73
C GLY A 84 -14.34 7.92 -11.50
N ARG A 85 -13.84 8.02 -10.26
CA ARG A 85 -12.76 8.95 -9.90
C ARG A 85 -11.43 8.23 -9.84
N LEU A 86 -10.38 8.91 -10.26
CA LEU A 86 -9.03 8.37 -10.24
C LEU A 86 -8.34 8.76 -8.92
N HIS A 87 -7.91 7.76 -8.18
CA HIS A 87 -7.13 7.93 -6.96
C HIS A 87 -5.68 7.49 -7.16
N ILE A 88 -4.75 8.31 -6.66
CA ILE A 88 -3.33 7.97 -6.52
C ILE A 88 -2.95 7.87 -5.04
N THR A 89 -2.40 6.72 -4.67
CA THR A 89 -2.03 6.43 -3.28
C THR A 89 -0.51 6.29 -3.15
N ASP A 90 0.08 6.99 -2.18
CA ASP A 90 1.49 6.82 -1.80
C ASP A 90 1.64 5.59 -0.91
N LEU A 91 2.47 4.63 -1.33
CA LEU A 91 2.65 3.34 -0.66
C LEU A 91 3.72 3.37 0.45
N ARG A 92 4.41 4.50 0.61
CA ARG A 92 5.51 4.64 1.59
C ARG A 92 5.00 4.79 3.02
N MET A 93 3.78 5.31 3.20
CA MET A 93 3.23 5.71 4.50
C MET A 93 1.84 5.09 4.69
N GLY A 94 1.74 4.17 5.65
CA GLY A 94 0.55 3.33 5.87
C GLY A 94 0.77 1.90 5.37
N GLN A 95 -0.32 1.15 5.22
CA GLN A 95 -0.33 -0.24 4.75
C GLN A 95 -1.75 -0.64 4.33
N GLU A 96 -1.93 -1.68 3.51
CA GLU A 96 -3.29 -2.05 3.10
C GLU A 96 -4.15 -2.43 4.32
N PRO A 97 -5.41 -1.95 4.42
CA PRO A 97 -6.14 -1.10 3.45
C PRO A 97 -5.96 0.42 3.63
N ASP A 98 -5.29 0.86 4.68
CA ASP A 98 -5.22 2.25 5.12
C ASP A 98 -3.86 2.92 4.85
N TYR A 99 -3.85 3.78 3.83
CA TYR A 99 -2.71 4.62 3.50
C TYR A 99 -2.92 6.05 3.98
N ILE A 100 -1.85 6.67 4.49
CA ILE A 100 -1.91 8.02 5.05
C ILE A 100 -2.11 9.06 3.94
N PHE A 101 -1.53 8.82 2.77
CA PHE A 101 -1.59 9.74 1.63
C PHE A 101 -2.30 9.10 0.44
N ASN A 102 -3.57 9.49 0.29
CA ASN A 102 -4.39 9.15 -0.85
C ASN A 102 -4.96 10.43 -1.45
N PHE A 103 -4.85 10.58 -2.76
CA PHE A 103 -5.28 11.79 -3.47
C PHE A 103 -6.23 11.43 -4.58
N ASP A 104 -7.33 12.16 -4.64
CA ASP A 104 -8.27 12.16 -5.74
C ASP A 104 -7.79 13.18 -6.78
N VAL A 105 -7.54 12.73 -8.01
CA VAL A 105 -7.01 13.56 -9.11
C VAL A 105 -8.07 13.93 -10.16
N GLY A 106 -9.34 13.72 -9.85
CA GLY A 106 -10.47 14.03 -10.72
C GLY A 106 -11.15 12.79 -11.31
N PRO A 107 -12.17 13.01 -12.16
CA PRO A 107 -12.79 11.95 -12.96
C PRO A 107 -11.76 11.24 -13.83
N VAL A 108 -11.88 9.92 -14.00
CA VAL A 108 -10.93 9.10 -14.76
C VAL A 108 -10.82 9.53 -16.24
N ASP A 109 -11.90 10.05 -16.81
CA ASP A 109 -11.95 10.54 -18.20
C ASP A 109 -11.54 12.02 -18.35
N ALA A 110 -11.30 12.73 -17.24
CA ALA A 110 -11.03 14.16 -17.20
C ALA A 110 -9.97 14.54 -16.14
N VAL A 111 -8.96 13.68 -15.95
CA VAL A 111 -7.89 13.88 -14.95
C VAL A 111 -7.23 15.25 -15.10
N GLY A 112 -7.08 15.97 -13.99
CA GLY A 112 -6.45 17.29 -13.96
C GLY A 112 -7.33 18.48 -14.36
N THR A 113 -8.61 18.26 -14.66
CA THR A 113 -9.61 19.34 -14.77
C THR A 113 -9.97 19.93 -13.40
N GLU A 114 -9.79 19.17 -12.34
CA GLU A 114 -10.00 19.56 -10.95
C GLU A 114 -8.66 19.56 -10.19
N PRO A 115 -8.48 20.46 -9.19
CA PRO A 115 -7.34 20.39 -8.29
C PRO A 115 -7.35 19.06 -7.51
N PRO A 116 -6.18 18.39 -7.34
CA PRO A 116 -6.11 17.18 -6.53
C PRO A 116 -6.56 17.43 -5.09
N SER A 117 -7.35 16.52 -4.54
CA SER A 117 -7.85 16.62 -3.17
C SER A 117 -7.38 15.46 -2.30
N PHE A 118 -7.02 15.76 -1.05
CA PHE A 118 -6.59 14.75 -0.09
C PHE A 118 -7.79 13.96 0.44
N ARG A 119 -7.66 12.63 0.46
CA ARG A 119 -8.67 11.70 0.96
C ARG A 119 -8.12 10.99 2.19
N ALA A 120 -8.60 11.39 3.36
CA ALA A 120 -8.25 10.73 4.60
C ALA A 120 -8.80 9.29 4.63
N SER A 121 -7.94 8.33 4.95
CA SER A 121 -8.37 7.01 5.41
C SER A 121 -8.68 7.08 6.91
N ARG A 122 -9.65 6.29 7.37
CA ARG A 122 -9.94 6.10 8.80
C ARG A 122 -9.63 4.65 9.16
N PRO A 123 -8.37 4.35 9.49
CA PRO A 123 -8.00 2.99 9.88
C PRO A 123 -8.76 2.53 11.12
N ASP A 124 -9.11 1.25 11.12
CA ASP A 124 -9.51 0.56 12.35
C ASP A 124 -8.27 0.41 13.24
N THR A 125 -8.10 1.38 14.15
CA THR A 125 -6.90 1.52 14.96
C THR A 125 -6.74 0.35 15.93
N ASP A 126 -7.85 -0.18 16.45
CA ASP A 126 -7.82 -1.26 17.45
C ASP A 126 -7.35 -2.57 16.81
N ARG A 127 -7.91 -2.93 15.64
CA ARG A 127 -7.46 -4.09 14.88
C ARG A 127 -6.02 -3.91 14.41
N ALA A 128 -5.65 -2.70 13.99
CA ALA A 128 -4.31 -2.42 13.53
C ALA A 128 -3.25 -2.61 14.63
N LEU A 129 -3.53 -2.11 15.84
CA LEU A 129 -2.65 -2.26 17.00
C LEU A 129 -2.55 -3.70 17.48
N ALA A 130 -3.67 -4.43 17.51
CA ALA A 130 -3.69 -5.84 17.88
C ALA A 130 -2.82 -6.69 16.94
N TRP A 131 -2.97 -6.52 15.63
CA TRP A 131 -2.13 -7.19 14.63
C TRP A 131 -0.65 -6.80 14.77
N LEU A 132 -0.37 -5.50 14.96
CA LEU A 132 1.00 -4.99 15.11
C LEU A 132 1.70 -5.65 16.29
N TRP A 133 1.02 -5.75 17.44
CA TRP A 133 1.56 -6.38 18.64
C TRP A 133 1.89 -7.85 18.42
N GLN A 134 0.99 -8.62 17.80
CA GLN A 134 1.26 -10.04 17.52
C GLN A 134 2.44 -10.21 16.57
N ARG A 135 2.49 -9.40 15.49
CA ARG A 135 3.57 -9.49 14.51
C ARG A 135 4.92 -9.05 15.06
N LEU A 136 4.94 -8.05 15.95
CA LEU A 136 6.13 -7.63 16.69
C LEU A 136 6.78 -8.82 17.42
N TRP A 137 5.97 -9.64 18.11
CA TRP A 137 6.43 -10.81 18.86
C TRP A 137 6.76 -12.04 18.00
N GLY A 138 6.83 -11.89 16.67
CA GLY A 138 7.21 -12.96 15.77
C GLY A 138 6.09 -13.97 15.47
N ALA A 139 4.83 -13.61 15.74
CA ALA A 139 3.69 -14.43 15.32
C ALA A 139 3.66 -14.51 13.79
N ASP A 140 3.51 -15.71 13.25
CA ASP A 140 3.50 -15.94 11.80
C ASP A 140 2.12 -15.62 11.19
N LEU A 141 1.85 -14.33 11.02
CA LEU A 141 0.62 -13.81 10.44
C LEU A 141 0.84 -13.31 9.02
N LEU A 142 -0.23 -13.35 8.22
CA LEU A 142 -0.30 -12.66 6.94
C LEU A 142 -0.19 -11.14 7.14
N PRO A 143 0.26 -10.40 6.11
CA PRO A 143 0.13 -8.95 6.05
C PRO A 143 -1.28 -8.48 6.41
N MET A 144 -1.39 -7.33 7.08
CA MET A 144 -2.64 -6.85 7.68
C MET A 144 -3.82 -6.86 6.72
N GLY A 145 -3.66 -6.37 5.48
CA GLY A 145 -4.74 -6.34 4.49
C GLY A 145 -5.41 -7.70 4.26
N ALA A 146 -4.65 -8.82 4.31
CA ALA A 146 -5.21 -10.17 4.21
C ALA A 146 -5.69 -10.71 5.56
N ALA A 147 -5.01 -10.38 6.66
CA ALA A 147 -5.44 -10.80 8.00
C ALA A 147 -6.82 -10.23 8.37
N LEU A 148 -7.08 -8.97 8.00
CA LEU A 148 -8.36 -8.32 8.29
C LEU A 148 -9.52 -8.86 7.44
N ALA A 149 -9.25 -9.22 6.18
CA ALA A 149 -10.25 -9.80 5.28
C ALA A 149 -10.72 -11.19 5.75
N ASN A 150 -9.82 -12.02 6.29
CA ASN A 150 -10.17 -13.36 6.77
C ASN A 150 -11.03 -13.36 8.04
N ASP A 151 -10.89 -12.35 8.90
CA ASP A 151 -11.69 -12.24 10.13
C ASP A 151 -13.15 -11.85 9.85
N ASP A 152 -13.40 -11.14 8.75
CA ASP A 152 -14.75 -10.70 8.36
C ASP A 152 -15.55 -11.87 7.73
N ASP A 153 -14.88 -12.88 7.16
CA ASP A 153 -15.51 -14.12 6.64
C ASP A 153 -15.91 -15.13 7.74
N VAL A 154 -15.45 -14.94 8.98
CA VAL A 154 -15.67 -15.88 10.11
C VAL A 154 -16.78 -15.40 11.06
N ARG A 155 -17.42 -14.25 10.79
CA ARG A 155 -18.55 -13.71 11.57
C ARG A 155 -19.87 -13.80 10.81
#